data_AF-A0ABD0R6W8-F1
#
_entry.id   AF-A0ABD0R6W8-F1
#
_cell.length_a   1.000
_cell.length_b   1.000
_cell.length_c   1.000
_cell.angle_alpha   90.00
_cell.angle_beta   90.00
_cell.angle_gamma   90.00
#
_symmetry.space_group_name_H-M   'P 1'
#
loop_
_entity.id
_entity.type
_entity.pdbx_description
1 polymer ?
#
loop_
_entity_poly.entity_id
_entity_poly.type
_entity_poly.pdbx_seq_one_letter_code
_entity_poly.pdbx_strand_id
1 'polypeptide(L)' 'VSNATGEMTLTKLCDKGPFGQEFLEKDDCFILDNGSNGKIYVWKGNGANAEEKSVALKVADEFITEMNYPRMRTQ' A
#
# COMPACT_ATOMS: atom_id res chain seq x y z
N VAL A 1 1.00 5.25 -3.22
CA VAL A 1 -0.26 5.94 -3.53
C VAL A 1 0.00 7.40 -3.25
N SER A 2 0.03 8.21 -4.28
CA SER A 2 0.28 9.65 -4.18
C SER A 2 -0.65 10.39 -5.12
N ASN A 3 -1.15 11.55 -4.68
CA ASN A 3 -1.90 12.49 -5.53
C ASN A 3 -1.20 13.85 -5.71
N ALA A 4 0.13 13.91 -5.57
CA ALA A 4 0.90 15.15 -5.65
C ALA A 4 0.71 15.97 -6.95
N THR A 5 0.30 15.34 -8.06
CA THR A 5 0.02 16.00 -9.35
C THR A 5 -1.47 16.29 -9.59
N GLY A 6 -2.34 16.01 -8.62
CA GLY A 6 -3.80 16.08 -8.77
C GLY A 6 -4.45 14.81 -9.32
N GLU A 7 -3.65 13.81 -9.74
CA GLU A 7 -4.13 12.48 -10.14
C GLU A 7 -3.57 11.40 -9.21
N MET A 8 -4.42 10.47 -8.78
CA MET A 8 -4.02 9.35 -7.95
C MET A 8 -3.19 8.35 -8.77
N THR A 9 -1.92 8.18 -8.39
CA THR A 9 -1.01 7.26 -9.07
C THR A 9 -0.50 6.14 -8.16
N LEU A 10 -0.42 4.94 -8.74
CA LEU A 10 0.13 3.74 -8.12
C LEU A 10 1.49 3.44 -8.74
N THR A 11 2.55 3.81 -8.02
CA THR A 11 3.93 3.54 -8.44
C THR A 11 4.49 2.38 -7.64
N LYS A 12 5.00 1.38 -8.36
CA LYS A 12 5.76 0.28 -7.75
C LYS A 12 7.18 0.75 -7.44
N LEU A 13 7.52 0.84 -6.16
CA LEU A 13 8.83 1.33 -5.70
C LEU A 13 9.91 0.25 -5.72
N CYS A 14 9.58 -0.98 -5.29
CA CYS A 14 10.53 -2.07 -5.17
C CYS A 14 9.85 -3.42 -5.44
N ASP A 15 10.59 -4.31 -6.11
CA ASP A 15 10.15 -5.68 -6.43
C ASP A 15 10.47 -6.69 -5.32
N LYS A 16 11.65 -6.57 -4.69
CA LYS A 16 12.15 -7.49 -3.66
C LYS A 16 13.04 -6.73 -2.68
N GLY A 17 13.02 -7.16 -1.41
CA GLY A 17 13.78 -6.53 -0.34
C GLY A 17 15.31 -6.69 -0.48
N PRO A 18 16.08 -5.96 0.35
CA PRO A 18 15.63 -5.20 1.53
C PRO A 18 14.97 -3.87 1.18
N PHE A 19 13.90 -3.52 1.90
CA PHE A 19 13.20 -2.24 1.74
C PHE A 19 13.80 -1.21 2.71
N GLY A 20 14.26 -0.10 2.17
CA GLY A 20 14.72 1.04 2.96
C GLY A 20 13.55 1.80 3.58
N GLN A 21 13.72 2.27 4.82
CA GLN A 21 12.72 3.13 5.46
C GLN A 21 12.61 4.49 4.75
N GLU A 22 13.66 4.90 4.04
CA GLU A 22 13.71 6.11 3.23
C GLU A 22 12.67 6.14 2.11
N PHE A 23 12.10 5.00 1.71
CA PHE A 23 11.02 4.94 0.72
C PHE A 23 9.65 5.36 1.29
N LEU A 24 9.51 5.49 2.61
CA LEU A 24 8.25 5.84 3.27
C LEU A 24 8.16 7.36 3.48
N GLU A 25 7.69 8.07 2.46
CA GLU A 25 7.37 9.50 2.49
C GLU A 25 6.21 9.78 3.45
N LYS A 26 6.33 10.77 4.35
CA LYS A 26 5.26 11.07 5.34
C LYS A 26 3.96 11.56 4.72
N ASP A 27 4.03 12.07 3.49
CA ASP A 27 2.91 12.71 2.82
C ASP A 27 2.13 11.73 1.92
N ASP A 28 2.57 10.48 1.79
CA ASP A 28 1.95 9.47 0.93
C ASP A 28 1.49 8.22 1.70
N CYS A 29 0.76 7.33 1.03
CA CYS A 29 0.44 6.00 1.53
C CYS A 29 1.15 4.90 0.73
N PHE A 30 1.61 3.85 1.42
CA PHE A 30 2.34 2.74 0.83
C PHE A 30 1.69 1.40 1.18
N ILE A 31 1.83 0.44 0.28
CA ILE A 31 1.33 -0.92 0.44
C ILE A 31 2.53 -1.84 0.37
N LEU A 32 2.71 -2.64 1.42
CA LEU A 32 3.71 -3.69 1.48
C LEU A 32 2.99 -5.03 1.28
N ASP A 33 3.19 -5.60 0.09
CA ASP A 33 2.69 -6.92 -0.24
C ASP A 33 3.60 -8.00 0.38
N ASN A 34 3.03 -8.76 1.32
CA ASN A 34 3.61 -9.99 1.85
C ASN A 34 2.57 -11.13 1.78
N GLY A 35 1.71 -11.10 0.75
CA GLY A 35 0.54 -11.95 0.60
C GLY A 35 0.87 -13.44 0.50
N SER A 36 2.06 -13.80 0.04
CA SER A 36 2.59 -15.18 0.10
C SER A 36 2.65 -15.74 1.53
N ASN A 37 2.75 -14.86 2.53
CA ASN A 37 2.67 -15.18 3.97
C ASN A 37 1.30 -14.84 4.58
N GLY A 38 0.29 -14.58 3.75
CA GLY A 38 -1.08 -14.28 4.15
C GLY A 38 -1.28 -12.90 4.77
N LYS A 39 -0.36 -11.95 4.56
CA LYS A 39 -0.43 -10.60 5.16
C LYS A 39 -0.10 -9.51 4.15
N ILE A 40 -0.89 -8.45 4.13
CA ILE A 40 -0.56 -7.20 3.44
C ILE A 40 -0.58 -6.09 4.48
N TYR A 41 0.35 -5.15 4.38
CA TYR A 41 0.41 -4.00 5.28
C TYR A 41 0.14 -2.73 4.51
N VAL A 42 -0.71 -1.86 5.05
CA VAL A 42 -0.94 -0.52 4.54
C VAL A 42 -0.28 0.47 5.50
N TRP A 43 0.75 1.13 5.02
CA TRP A 43 1.38 2.23 5.75
C TRP A 43 0.72 3.54 5.32
N LYS A 44 0.24 4.29 6.30
CA LYS A 44 -0.44 5.57 6.08
C LYS A 44 0.46 6.69 6.55
N GLY A 45 0.91 7.53 5.62
CA GLY A 45 1.64 8.73 5.95
C GLY A 45 0.85 9.63 6.89
N ASN A 46 1.56 10.28 7.80
CA ASN A 46 0.92 11.23 8.72
C ASN A 46 0.40 12.46 7.97
N GLY A 47 1.14 12.93 6.98
CA GLY A 47 0.76 14.02 6.08
C GLY A 47 -0.19 13.61 4.95
N ALA A 48 -0.33 12.30 4.68
CA ALA A 48 -1.22 11.80 3.65
C ALA A 48 -2.68 12.19 3.89
N ASN A 49 -3.36 12.56 2.81
CA ASN A 49 -4.73 13.04 2.88
C ASN A 49 -5.73 11.87 3.04
N ALA A 50 -6.99 12.21 3.31
CA ALA A 50 -8.03 11.20 3.53
C ALA A 50 -8.31 10.35 2.29
N GLU A 51 -8.16 10.93 1.09
CA GLU A 51 -8.39 10.25 -0.18
C GLU A 51 -7.30 9.20 -0.43
N GLU A 52 -6.03 9.54 -0.23
CA GLU A 52 -4.89 8.62 -0.35
C GLU A 52 -4.99 7.46 0.62
N LYS A 53 -5.42 7.74 1.85
CA LYS A 53 -5.66 6.71 2.87
C LYS A 53 -6.78 5.75 2.46
N SER A 54 -7.84 6.26 1.83
CA SER A 54 -8.96 5.45 1.33
C SER A 54 -8.55 4.62 0.11
N VAL A 55 -7.86 5.25 -0.85
CA VAL A 55 -7.35 4.58 -2.05
C VAL A 55 -6.33 3.49 -1.66
N ALA A 56 -5.44 3.74 -0.71
CA ALA A 56 -4.47 2.75 -0.25
C ALA A 56 -5.14 1.49 0.34
N LEU A 57 -6.25 1.65 1.06
CA LEU A 57 -7.04 0.51 1.54
C LEU A 57 -7.70 -0.24 0.38
N LYS A 58 -8.34 0.49 -0.55
CA LYS A 58 -8.98 -0.11 -1.72
C LYS A 58 -7.99 -0.90 -2.56
N VAL A 59 -6.82 -0.33 -2.81
CA VAL A 59 -5.77 -1.00 -3.58
C VAL A 59 -5.24 -2.22 -2.85
N ALA A 60 -5.12 -2.18 -1.52
CA ALA A 60 -4.75 -3.38 -0.76
C ALA A 60 -5.78 -4.52 -0.92
N ASP A 61 -7.08 -4.21 -0.89
CA ASP A 61 -8.15 -5.19 -1.15
C ASP A 61 -8.12 -5.73 -2.60
N GLU A 62 -7.81 -4.87 -3.56
CA GLU A 62 -7.61 -5.24 -4.97
C GLU A 62 -6.42 -6.21 -5.10
N PHE A 63 -5.28 -5.92 -4.48
CA PHE A 63 -4.10 -6.80 -4.46
C PHE A 63 -4.42 -8.19 -3.92
N ILE A 64 -5.18 -8.28 -2.82
CA ILE A 64 -5.60 -9.57 -2.25
C ILE A 64 -6.39 -10.38 -3.28
N THR A 65 -7.26 -9.72 -4.03
CA THR A 65 -8.16 -10.36 -4.99
C THR A 65 -7.43 -10.74 -6.28
N GLU A 66 -6.60 -9.84 -6.82
CA GLU A 66 -5.86 -10.03 -8.06
C GLU A 66 -4.78 -11.10 -7.92
N MET A 67 -4.04 -11.09 -6.81
CA MET A 67 -2.99 -12.09 -6.53
C MET A 67 -3.56 -13.39 -5.95
N ASN A 68 -4.89 -13.48 -5.78
CA ASN A 68 -5.58 -14.61 -5.18
C ASN A 68 -4.99 -15.03 -3.82
N TYR A 69 -4.66 -14.04 -2.99
CA TYR A 69 -4.07 -14.28 -1.68
C TYR A 69 -5.12 -14.83 -0.70
N PRO A 70 -4.72 -15.76 0.19
CA PRO A 70 -5.62 -16.29 1.20
C PRO A 70 -6.05 -15.18 2.16
N ARG A 71 -7.35 -14.84 2.14
CA ARG A 71 -7.96 -13.90 3.08
C ARG A 71 -7.99 -14.53 4.48
N MET A 72 -6.93 -14.33 5.24
CA MET A 72 -6.95 -14.66 6.66
C MET A 72 -7.81 -13.61 7.38
N ARG A 73 -8.94 -14.03 7.98
CA ARG A 73 -9.68 -13.19 8.93
C ARG A 73 -8.78 -12.91 10.12
N THR A 74 -8.14 -11.76 10.18
CA THR A 74 -7.55 -11.27 11.42
C THR A 74 -8.68 -10.84 12.35
N GLN A 75 -8.69 -11.38 13.57
CA GLN A 75 -9.53 -10.90 14.68
C GLN A 75 -9.14 -9.48 15.07
#